data_AF-A0A7C5T8S0-F1
#
_entry.id   AF-A0A7C5T8S0-F1
#
_cell.length_a   1.000
_cell.length_b   1.000
_cell.length_c   1.000
_cell.angle_alpha   90.00
_cell.angle_beta   90.00
_cell.angle_gamma   90.00
#
_symmetry.space_group_name_H-M   'P 1'
#
loop_
_entity.id
_entity.type
_entity.pdbx_description
1 polymer ?
#
loop_
_entity_poly.entity_id
_entity_poly.type
_entity_poly.pdbx_seq_one_letter_code
_entity_poly.pdbx_strand_id
1 'polypeptide(L)'
;MENLSLITLSILLLTAYILDLTLSRTQIPTVIVLLLIGWFISQIFFLLNITDIPNFQNLLPIMGTLGLILIVLEGSFELKIERDKIKYIIRSMTSAILSFIIIVFSLSLIFHIIFQTEFKKALINTVPLSVISSSIAIPSASNLTTHLREFVIYESSLSDILGIISFNFISQAAESFDLST
;
A
#
# COMPACT_ATOMS: atom_id res chain seq x y z
N MET A 1 11.61 29.82 2.62
CA MET A 1 11.03 28.68 1.87
C MET A 1 10.33 27.67 2.78
N GLU A 2 10.71 27.55 4.05
CA GLU A 2 10.04 26.67 5.04
C GLU A 2 8.54 26.99 5.21
N ASN A 3 8.18 28.28 5.33
CA ASN A 3 6.79 28.70 5.49
C ASN A 3 5.87 28.28 4.32
N LEU A 4 6.38 28.33 3.08
CA LEU A 4 5.60 27.92 1.90
C LEU A 4 5.30 26.42 1.93
N SER A 5 6.30 25.61 2.31
CA SER A 5 6.15 24.16 2.42
C SER A 5 5.13 23.78 3.51
N LEU A 6 5.13 24.48 4.64
CA LEU A 6 4.15 24.28 5.72
C LEU A 6 2.73 24.68 5.32
N ILE A 7 2.58 25.77 4.56
CA ILE A 7 1.28 26.20 4.03
C ILE A 7 0.77 25.17 3.03
N THR A 8 1.62 24.71 2.10
CA THR A 8 1.23 23.68 1.13
C THR A 8 0.86 22.36 1.83
N LEU A 9 1.62 21.93 2.84
CA LEU A 9 1.29 20.73 3.63
C LEU A 9 -0.04 20.89 4.38
N SER A 10 -0.28 22.06 4.97
CA SER A 10 -1.54 22.35 5.66
C SER A 10 -2.73 22.33 4.70
N ILE A 11 -2.58 22.92 3.52
CA ILE A 11 -3.60 22.86 2.47
C ILE A 11 -3.82 21.41 2.03
N LEU A 12 -2.76 20.64 1.80
CA LEU A 12 -2.85 19.22 1.44
C LEU A 12 -3.62 18.42 2.50
N LEU A 13 -3.31 18.61 3.79
CA LEU A 13 -4.00 17.94 4.89
C LEU A 13 -5.48 18.35 4.98
N LEU A 14 -5.78 19.65 4.86
CA LEU A 14 -7.15 20.15 4.86
C LEU A 14 -7.94 19.59 3.66
N THR A 15 -7.35 19.56 2.47
CA THR A 15 -7.96 18.97 1.28
C THR A 15 -8.21 17.47 1.49
N ALA A 16 -7.23 16.72 1.99
CA ALA A 16 -7.40 15.31 2.30
C ALA A 16 -8.55 15.07 3.30
N TYR A 17 -8.63 15.87 4.36
CA TYR A 17 -9.69 15.78 5.35
C TYR A 17 -11.09 16.10 4.79
N ILE A 18 -11.21 17.16 3.99
CA ILE A 18 -12.48 17.52 3.33
C ILE A 18 -12.92 16.42 2.37
N LEU A 19 -11.97 15.85 1.61
CA LEU A 19 -12.23 14.75 0.70
C LEU A 19 -12.69 13.51 1.47
N ASP A 20 -12.05 13.18 2.59
CA ASP A 20 -12.45 12.04 3.41
C ASP A 20 -13.89 12.17 3.93
N LEU A 21 -14.24 13.36 4.44
CA LEU A 21 -15.62 13.66 4.85
C LEU A 21 -16.62 13.53 3.70
N THR A 22 -16.25 14.00 2.49
CA THR A 22 -17.17 14.03 1.34
C THR A 22 -17.31 12.65 0.68
N LEU A 23 -16.19 11.95 0.49
CA LEU A 23 -16.10 10.68 -0.24
C LEU A 23 -16.53 9.49 0.61
N SER A 24 -16.51 9.62 1.95
CA SER A 24 -17.04 8.60 2.87
C SER A 24 -18.47 8.16 2.54
N ARG A 25 -19.28 9.03 1.91
CA ARG A 25 -20.64 8.71 1.44
C ARG A 25 -20.71 8.01 0.08
N THR A 26 -19.65 8.06 -0.72
CA THR A 26 -19.65 7.62 -2.13
C THR A 26 -19.00 6.25 -2.36
N GLN A 27 -18.53 5.57 -1.30
CA GLN A 27 -17.78 4.30 -1.39
C GLN A 27 -16.47 4.37 -2.19
N ILE A 28 -16.05 5.56 -2.65
CA ILE A 28 -14.79 5.75 -3.36
C ILE A 28 -13.68 5.96 -2.33
N PRO A 29 -12.58 5.18 -2.36
CA PRO A 29 -11.44 5.40 -1.49
C PRO A 29 -10.83 6.78 -1.69
N THR A 30 -10.72 7.55 -0.60
CA THR A 30 -10.16 8.92 -0.57
C THR A 30 -8.79 8.99 -1.23
N VAL A 31 -7.96 7.96 -1.05
CA VAL A 31 -6.59 7.87 -1.60
C VAL A 31 -6.57 7.96 -3.13
N ILE A 32 -7.52 7.32 -3.82
CA ILE A 32 -7.56 7.31 -5.30
C ILE A 32 -7.81 8.72 -5.83
N VAL A 33 -8.75 9.45 -5.21
CA VAL A 33 -9.08 10.82 -5.60
C VAL A 33 -7.91 11.76 -5.32
N LEU A 34 -7.21 11.57 -4.19
CA LEU A 34 -6.03 12.35 -3.84
C LEU A 34 -4.89 12.17 -4.85
N LEU A 35 -4.64 10.92 -5.29
CA LEU A 35 -3.67 10.59 -6.33
C LEU A 35 -4.03 11.25 -7.67
N LEU A 36 -5.31 11.20 -8.06
CA LEU A 36 -5.79 11.84 -9.28
C LEU A 36 -5.61 13.36 -9.23
N ILE A 37 -6.00 14.01 -8.13
CA ILE A 37 -5.84 15.45 -7.96
C ILE A 37 -4.35 15.84 -8.04
N GLY A 38 -3.48 15.11 -7.34
CA GLY A 38 -2.04 15.35 -7.40
C GLY A 38 -1.48 15.21 -8.82
N TRP A 39 -1.91 14.16 -9.54
CA TRP A 39 -1.52 13.95 -10.93
C TRP A 39 -2.03 15.06 -11.85
N PHE A 40 -3.30 15.46 -11.75
CA PHE A 40 -3.87 16.55 -12.54
C PHE A 40 -3.16 17.88 -12.28
N ILE A 41 -2.86 18.20 -11.03
CA ILE A 41 -2.09 19.40 -10.67
C ILE A 41 -0.71 19.35 -11.32
N SER A 42 -0.03 18.19 -11.29
CA SER A 42 1.25 18.00 -11.95
C SER A 42 1.16 18.22 -13.46
N GLN A 43 0.11 17.72 -14.12
CA GLN A 43 -0.11 17.96 -15.55
C GLN A 43 -0.33 19.46 -15.83
N ILE A 44 -1.15 20.16 -15.06
CA ILE A 44 -1.40 21.60 -15.23
C ILE A 44 -0.10 22.41 -15.13
N PHE A 45 0.73 22.12 -14.12
CA PHE A 45 2.03 22.80 -13.98
C PHE A 45 2.97 22.52 -15.15
N PHE A 46 2.98 21.27 -15.65
CA PHE A 46 3.74 20.91 -16.83
C PHE A 46 3.27 21.69 -18.07
N LEU A 47 1.96 21.82 -18.30
CA LEU A 47 1.42 22.61 -19.43
C LEU A 47 1.73 24.11 -19.31
N LEU A 48 1.78 24.67 -18.10
CA LEU A 48 2.03 26.09 -17.85
C LEU A 48 3.51 26.45 -17.73
N ASN A 49 4.43 25.49 -17.88
CA ASN A 49 5.88 25.66 -17.69
C ASN A 49 6.26 26.30 -16.34
N ILE A 50 5.49 26.02 -15.29
CA ILE A 50 5.77 26.55 -13.95
C ILE A 50 6.79 25.63 -13.28
N THR A 51 8.02 26.14 -13.07
CA THR A 51 9.14 25.38 -12.49
C THR A 51 9.27 25.55 -10.98
N ASP A 52 8.65 26.59 -10.40
CA ASP A 52 8.78 26.93 -8.98
C ASP A 52 7.79 26.15 -8.10
N ILE A 53 7.90 24.83 -8.13
CA ILE A 53 7.09 23.93 -7.31
C ILE A 53 7.78 23.71 -5.96
N PRO A 54 7.07 23.76 -4.81
CA PRO A 54 7.66 23.41 -3.53
C PRO A 54 8.26 22.00 -3.57
N ASN A 55 9.57 21.90 -3.29
CA ASN A 55 10.27 20.63 -3.38
C ASN A 55 10.10 19.82 -2.08
N PHE A 56 9.38 18.70 -2.17
CA PHE A 56 9.16 17.77 -1.05
C PHE A 56 10.09 16.55 -1.06
N GLN A 57 11.08 16.51 -1.94
CA GLN A 57 11.90 15.30 -2.16
C GLN A 57 12.68 14.85 -0.90
N ASN A 58 13.01 15.78 0.00
CA ASN A 58 13.62 15.45 1.29
C ASN A 58 12.59 15.00 2.35
N LEU A 59 11.33 15.42 2.22
CA LEU A 59 10.25 15.09 3.16
C LEU A 59 9.59 13.75 2.82
N LEU A 60 9.50 13.41 1.52
CA LEU A 60 8.85 12.19 1.02
C LEU A 60 9.41 10.90 1.65
N PRO A 61 10.74 10.68 1.73
CA PRO A 61 11.28 9.46 2.35
C PRO A 61 10.92 9.34 3.84
N ILE A 62 10.93 10.46 4.56
CA ILE A 62 10.60 10.50 6.00
C ILE A 62 9.12 10.18 6.20
N MET A 63 8.25 10.87 5.46
CA MET A 63 6.80 10.63 5.53
C MET A 63 6.42 9.24 5.03
N GLY A 64 7.10 8.72 4.00
CA GLY A 64 6.90 7.35 3.53
C GLY A 64 7.28 6.31 4.57
N THR A 65 8.41 6.50 5.27
CA THR A 65 8.83 5.61 6.35
C THR A 65 7.87 5.66 7.53
N LEU A 66 7.49 6.86 7.98
CA LEU A 66 6.51 7.04 9.06
C LEU A 66 5.15 6.46 8.68
N GLY A 67 4.68 6.74 7.46
CA GLY A 67 3.45 6.19 6.92
C GLY A 67 3.46 4.66 6.90
N LEU A 68 4.54 4.06 6.41
CA LEU A 68 4.71 2.60 6.38
C LEU A 68 4.67 1.99 7.79
N ILE A 69 5.38 2.59 8.77
CA ILE A 69 5.35 2.13 10.16
C ILE A 69 3.93 2.22 10.73
N LEU A 70 3.23 3.34 10.51
CA LEU A 70 1.87 3.54 11.00
C LEU A 70 0.89 2.55 10.37
N ILE A 71 1.00 2.27 9.07
CA ILE A 71 0.16 1.28 8.37
C ILE A 71 0.39 -0.13 8.93
N VAL A 72 1.64 -0.55 9.14
CA VAL A 72 1.95 -1.87 9.72
C VAL A 72 1.44 -1.97 11.16
N LEU A 73 1.59 -0.89 11.94
CA LEU A 73 1.11 -0.82 13.32
C LEU A 73 -0.42 -0.93 13.38
N GLU A 74 -1.13 -0.19 12.51
CA GLU A 74 -2.59 -0.24 12.39
C GLU A 74 -3.08 -1.65 12.01
N GLY A 75 -2.47 -2.26 10.99
CA GLY A 75 -2.79 -3.63 10.60
C GLY A 75 -2.53 -4.66 11.71
N SER A 76 -1.52 -4.42 12.55
CA SER A 76 -1.24 -5.25 13.73
C SER A 76 -2.28 -5.09 14.84
N PHE A 77 -2.84 -3.89 15.02
CA PHE A 77 -3.91 -3.63 15.99
C PHE A 77 -5.27 -4.19 15.57
N GLU A 78 -5.52 -4.30 14.27
CA GLU A 78 -6.75 -4.91 13.74
C GLU A 78 -6.82 -6.42 14.00
N LEU A 79 -5.67 -7.09 14.16
CA LEU A 79 -5.54 -8.51 14.47
C LEU A 79 -5.87 -8.81 15.95
N LYS A 80 -7.14 -9.11 16.25
CA LYS A 80 -7.59 -9.51 17.60
C LYS A 80 -7.38 -11.00 17.88
N ILE A 81 -6.27 -11.37 18.51
CA ILE A 81 -5.98 -12.78 18.82
C ILE A 81 -6.82 -13.29 20.00
N GLU A 82 -7.87 -14.06 19.71
CA GLU A 82 -8.65 -14.81 20.69
C GLU A 82 -8.12 -16.25 20.82
N ARG A 83 -7.84 -16.69 22.06
CA ARG A 83 -7.26 -18.03 22.32
C ARG A 83 -8.12 -19.17 21.78
N ASP A 84 -9.44 -19.01 21.81
CA ASP A 84 -10.41 -20.01 21.35
C ASP A 84 -10.44 -20.17 19.81
N LYS A 85 -9.80 -19.24 19.08
CA LYS A 85 -9.82 -19.18 17.61
C LYS A 85 -8.45 -19.38 16.97
N ILE A 86 -7.41 -19.70 17.74
CA ILE A 86 -6.02 -19.86 17.25
C ILE A 86 -5.92 -20.84 16.07
N LYS A 87 -6.69 -21.94 16.09
CA LYS A 87 -6.67 -22.93 14.99
C LYS A 87 -7.16 -22.33 13.66
N TYR A 88 -8.14 -21.42 13.71
CA TYR A 88 -8.66 -20.71 12.54
C TYR A 88 -7.70 -19.63 12.06
N ILE A 89 -7.07 -18.92 13.01
CA ILE A 89 -6.02 -17.93 12.72
C ILE A 89 -4.86 -18.58 11.97
N ILE A 90 -4.35 -19.72 12.43
CA ILE A 90 -3.24 -20.41 11.74
C ILE A 90 -3.65 -20.82 10.32
N ARG A 91 -4.91 -21.21 10.12
CA ARG A 91 -5.42 -21.60 8.79
C ARG A 91 -5.57 -20.41 7.85
N SER A 92 -6.01 -19.25 8.33
CA SER A 92 -6.04 -18.02 7.51
C SER A 92 -4.63 -17.49 7.25
N MET A 93 -3.72 -17.59 8.21
CA MET A 93 -2.33 -17.18 8.01
C MET A 93 -1.62 -18.02 6.95
N THR A 94 -1.80 -19.34 7.01
CA THR A 94 -1.26 -20.24 5.98
C THR A 94 -1.88 -19.98 4.61
N SER A 95 -3.19 -19.69 4.54
CA SER A 95 -3.85 -19.24 3.30
C SER A 95 -3.21 -17.98 2.75
N ALA A 96 -3.09 -16.93 3.56
CA ALA A 96 -2.51 -15.64 3.17
C ALA A 96 -1.09 -15.77 2.62
N ILE A 97 -0.22 -16.52 3.31
CA ILE A 97 1.16 -16.77 2.86
C ILE A 97 1.17 -17.49 1.52
N LEU A 98 0.39 -18.55 1.37
CA LEU A 98 0.37 -19.35 0.15
C LEU A 98 -0.18 -18.54 -1.03
N SER A 99 -1.33 -17.88 -0.83
CA SER A 99 -1.96 -17.01 -1.82
C SER A 99 -1.02 -15.89 -2.26
N PHE A 100 -0.37 -15.22 -1.30
CA PHE A 100 0.59 -14.15 -1.60
C PHE A 100 1.76 -14.65 -2.45
N ILE A 101 2.40 -15.76 -2.08
CA ILE A 101 3.53 -16.33 -2.85
C ILE A 101 3.08 -16.70 -4.25
N ILE A 102 1.92 -17.36 -4.39
CA ILE A 102 1.39 -17.78 -5.68
C ILE A 102 1.13 -16.57 -6.58
N ILE A 103 0.49 -15.53 -6.05
CA ILE A 103 0.16 -14.32 -6.82
C ILE A 103 1.43 -13.57 -7.22
N VAL A 104 2.35 -13.34 -6.27
CA VAL A 104 3.63 -12.65 -6.55
C VAL A 104 4.42 -13.38 -7.63
N PHE A 105 4.59 -14.69 -7.52
CA PHE A 105 5.38 -15.46 -8.48
C PHE A 105 4.69 -15.53 -9.85
N SER A 106 3.38 -15.74 -9.87
CA SER A 106 2.61 -15.77 -11.12
C SER A 106 2.66 -14.43 -11.85
N LEU A 107 2.45 -13.32 -11.12
CA LEU A 107 2.45 -11.98 -11.69
C LEU A 107 3.86 -11.57 -12.14
N SER A 108 4.89 -11.95 -11.38
CA SER A 108 6.29 -11.72 -11.73
C SER A 108 6.69 -12.46 -13.02
N LEU A 109 6.27 -13.72 -13.17
CA LEU A 109 6.47 -14.48 -14.42
C LEU A 109 5.76 -13.82 -15.61
N ILE A 110 4.51 -13.38 -15.42
CA ILE A 110 3.77 -12.67 -16.47
C ILE A 110 4.52 -11.39 -16.86
N PHE A 111 5.01 -10.63 -15.89
CA PHE A 111 5.75 -9.38 -16.15
C PHE A 111 7.09 -9.65 -16.85
N HIS A 112 7.80 -10.70 -16.45
CA HIS A 112 9.05 -11.11 -17.09
C HIS A 112 8.82 -11.47 -18.57
N ILE A 113 7.78 -12.24 -18.87
CA ILE A 113 7.49 -12.70 -20.24
C ILE A 113 6.98 -11.55 -21.12
N ILE A 114 6.02 -10.75 -20.62
CA ILE A 114 5.37 -9.70 -21.42
C ILE A 114 6.28 -8.49 -21.61
N PHE A 115 6.92 -8.01 -20.55
CA PHE A 115 7.72 -6.78 -20.60
C PHE A 115 9.21 -7.04 -20.83
N GLN A 116 9.62 -8.31 -20.96
CA GLN A 116 11.04 -8.72 -21.10
C GLN A 116 11.95 -8.10 -20.03
N THR A 117 11.39 -7.86 -18.84
CA THR A 117 12.11 -7.27 -17.72
C THR A 117 12.87 -8.36 -16.98
N GLU A 118 14.00 -8.04 -16.37
CA GLU A 118 14.70 -8.97 -15.49
C GLU A 118 13.76 -9.48 -14.39
N PHE A 119 13.79 -10.79 -14.10
CA PHE A 119 12.86 -11.41 -13.13
C PHE A 119 12.91 -10.73 -11.76
N LYS A 120 14.09 -10.27 -11.33
CA LYS A 120 14.30 -9.47 -10.13
C LYS A 120 13.46 -8.18 -10.12
N LYS A 121 13.51 -7.40 -11.21
CA LYS A 121 12.73 -6.17 -11.37
C LYS A 121 11.24 -6.46 -11.47
N ALA A 122 10.87 -7.52 -12.17
CA ALA A 122 9.48 -7.98 -12.21
C ALA A 122 8.97 -8.28 -10.78
N LEU A 123 9.73 -9.05 -10.00
CA LEU A 123 9.40 -9.44 -8.63
C LEU A 123 9.17 -8.21 -7.72
N ILE A 124 10.11 -7.25 -7.70
CA ILE A 124 10.00 -6.02 -6.88
C ILE A 124 8.71 -5.26 -7.20
N ASN A 125 8.37 -5.12 -8.47
CA ASN A 125 7.19 -4.35 -8.90
C ASN A 125 5.88 -5.11 -8.67
N THR A 126 5.90 -6.45 -8.69
CA THR A 126 4.69 -7.25 -8.51
C THR A 126 4.31 -7.46 -7.05
N VAL A 127 5.27 -7.39 -6.12
CA VAL A 127 4.99 -7.51 -4.68
C VAL A 127 3.92 -6.53 -4.20
N PRO A 128 4.04 -5.19 -4.41
CA PRO A 128 3.02 -4.25 -3.94
C PRO A 128 1.66 -4.44 -4.66
N LEU A 129 1.65 -5.00 -5.87
CA LEU A 129 0.43 -5.31 -6.62
C LEU A 129 -0.27 -6.58 -6.14
N SER A 130 0.43 -7.45 -5.41
CA SER A 130 -0.08 -8.76 -4.99
C SER A 130 -0.69 -8.74 -3.59
N VAL A 131 -0.67 -7.58 -2.92
CA VAL A 131 -1.19 -7.40 -1.57
C VAL A 131 -2.71 -7.25 -1.60
N ILE A 132 -3.41 -8.02 -0.75
CA ILE A 132 -4.86 -7.90 -0.57
C ILE A 132 -5.15 -6.66 0.27
N SER A 133 -5.79 -5.65 -0.32
CA SER A 133 -6.16 -4.42 0.38
C SER A 133 -7.20 -4.67 1.48
N SER A 134 -6.79 -4.56 2.75
CA SER A 134 -7.67 -4.61 3.92
C SER A 134 -8.82 -3.62 3.87
N SER A 135 -8.56 -2.37 3.44
CA SER A 135 -9.57 -1.32 3.33
C SER A 135 -10.68 -1.60 2.32
N ILE A 136 -10.50 -2.55 1.40
CA ILE A 136 -11.52 -3.02 0.46
C ILE A 136 -12.09 -4.37 0.92
N ALA A 137 -11.24 -5.30 1.34
CA ALA A 137 -11.62 -6.67 1.70
C ALA A 137 -12.53 -6.72 2.94
N ILE A 138 -12.20 -5.97 3.99
CA ILE A 138 -12.91 -5.97 5.27
C ILE A 138 -14.35 -5.42 5.14
N PRO A 139 -14.60 -4.24 4.54
CA PRO A 139 -15.96 -3.77 4.32
C PRO A 139 -16.74 -4.69 3.36
N SER A 140 -16.08 -5.31 2.39
CA SER A 140 -16.70 -6.29 1.47
C SER A 140 -17.15 -7.58 2.18
N ALA A 141 -16.47 -7.97 3.26
CA ALA A 141 -16.81 -9.15 4.05
C ALA A 141 -17.87 -8.88 5.15
N SER A 142 -18.38 -7.65 5.26
CA SER A 142 -19.32 -7.23 6.32
C SER A 142 -20.62 -8.04 6.38
N ASN A 143 -21.10 -8.52 5.22
CA ASN A 143 -22.32 -9.32 5.09
C ASN A 143 -22.07 -10.84 5.15
N LEU A 144 -20.84 -11.29 5.38
CA LEU A 144 -20.51 -12.70 5.51
C LEU A 144 -20.77 -13.21 6.94
N THR A 145 -20.83 -14.54 7.09
CA THR A 145 -20.90 -15.16 8.42
C THR A 145 -19.68 -14.75 9.25
N THR A 146 -19.84 -14.69 10.58
CA THR A 146 -18.78 -14.24 11.51
C THR A 146 -17.44 -14.93 11.25
N HIS A 147 -17.46 -16.23 10.99
CA HIS A 147 -16.27 -17.01 10.69
C HIS A 147 -15.60 -16.59 9.36
N LEU A 148 -16.36 -16.37 8.29
CA LEU A 148 -15.81 -15.95 7.01
C LEU A 148 -15.30 -14.51 7.07
N ARG A 149 -16.01 -13.63 7.79
CA ARG A 149 -15.56 -12.26 8.03
C ARG A 149 -14.24 -12.23 8.78
N GLU A 150 -14.11 -13.00 9.85
CA GLU A 150 -12.86 -13.15 10.59
C GLU A 150 -11.74 -13.69 9.69
N PHE A 151 -12.02 -14.72 8.89
CA PHE A 151 -11.05 -15.26 7.94
C PHE A 151 -10.52 -14.19 6.99
N VAL A 152 -11.40 -13.38 6.38
CA VAL A 152 -11.01 -12.29 5.47
C VAL A 152 -10.17 -11.24 6.19
N ILE A 153 -10.57 -10.82 7.40
CA ILE A 153 -9.80 -9.85 8.19
C ILE A 153 -8.38 -10.39 8.44
N TYR A 154 -8.24 -11.63 8.93
CA TYR A 154 -6.93 -12.22 9.19
C TYR A 154 -6.11 -12.39 7.90
N GLU A 155 -6.73 -12.81 6.81
CA GLU A 155 -6.05 -13.02 5.53
C GLU A 155 -5.56 -11.68 4.93
N SER A 156 -6.40 -10.65 4.91
CA SER A 156 -6.03 -9.34 4.37
C SER A 156 -4.99 -8.62 5.23
N SER A 157 -5.15 -8.58 6.55
CA SER A 157 -4.20 -7.88 7.42
C SER A 157 -2.83 -8.59 7.44
N LEU A 158 -2.78 -9.93 7.37
CA LEU A 158 -1.50 -10.62 7.22
C LEU A 158 -0.89 -10.37 5.83
N SER A 159 -1.69 -10.37 4.77
CA SER A 159 -1.21 -10.05 3.42
C SER A 159 -0.59 -8.66 3.35
N ASP A 160 -1.17 -7.66 4.02
CA ASP A 160 -0.62 -6.29 4.10
C ASP A 160 0.79 -6.30 4.74
N ILE A 161 0.93 -6.98 5.88
CA ILE A 161 2.21 -7.12 6.60
C ILE A 161 3.25 -7.85 5.73
N LEU A 162 2.87 -8.99 5.13
CA LEU A 162 3.74 -9.79 4.27
C LEU A 162 4.19 -9.01 3.04
N GLY A 163 3.29 -8.23 2.44
CA GLY A 163 3.59 -7.36 1.31
C GLY A 163 4.68 -6.35 1.64
N ILE A 164 4.52 -5.62 2.74
CA ILE A 164 5.46 -4.60 3.19
C ILE A 164 6.83 -5.22 3.53
N ILE A 165 6.85 -6.32 4.28
CA ILE A 165 8.10 -6.99 4.67
C ILE A 165 8.82 -7.56 3.44
N SER A 166 8.09 -8.26 2.56
CA SER A 166 8.66 -8.87 1.36
C SER A 166 9.19 -7.82 0.40
N PHE A 167 8.46 -6.71 0.21
CA PHE A 167 8.91 -5.61 -0.65
C PHE A 167 10.22 -5.02 -0.15
N ASN A 168 10.31 -4.66 1.13
CA ASN A 168 11.52 -4.11 1.71
C ASN A 168 12.70 -5.09 1.64
N PHE A 169 12.46 -6.36 1.96
CA PHE A 169 13.51 -7.38 1.92
C PHE A 169 14.03 -7.61 0.49
N ILE A 170 13.13 -7.77 -0.49
CA ILE A 170 13.51 -8.00 -1.89
C ILE A 170 14.17 -6.75 -2.47
N SER A 171 13.68 -5.54 -2.15
CA SER A 171 14.29 -4.29 -2.61
C SER A 171 15.71 -4.11 -2.05
N GLN A 172 15.91 -4.41 -0.76
CA GLN A 172 17.23 -4.28 -0.13
C GLN A 172 18.21 -5.38 -0.61
N ALA A 173 17.72 -6.60 -0.78
CA ALA A 173 18.48 -7.67 -1.42
C ALA A 173 18.84 -7.28 -2.86
N ALA A 174 17.95 -6.60 -3.57
CA ALA A 174 18.24 -6.17 -4.92
C ALA A 174 19.37 -5.13 -4.99
N GLU A 175 19.37 -4.17 -4.09
CA GLU A 175 20.39 -3.12 -4.03
C GLU A 175 21.77 -3.66 -3.62
N SER A 176 21.83 -4.62 -2.69
CA SER A 176 23.10 -5.20 -2.22
C SER A 176 23.83 -6.02 -3.29
N PHE A 177 23.09 -6.67 -4.20
CA PHE A 177 23.68 -7.42 -5.30
C PHE A 177 24.16 -6.51 -6.45
N ASP A 178 23.51 -5.37 -6.69
CA ASP A 178 23.95 -4.40 -7.73
C ASP A 178 25.22 -3.62 -7.31
N LEU A 179 25.56 -3.61 -6.02
CA LEU A 179 26.83 -3.06 -5.49
C LEU A 179 28.02 -4.04 -5.64
N SER A 180 27.80 -5.26 -6.15
CA SER A 180 28.83 -6.30 -6.31
C SER A 180 29.31 -6.52 -7.75
N THR A 181 28.89 -5.66 -8.68
CA THR A 181 29.33 -5.60 -10.09
C THR A 181 29.83 -4.21 -10.43
#